data_AF-A0A5J9WA36-F1
#
_entry.id   AF-A0A5J9WA36-F1
#
_cell.length_a   1.000
_cell.length_b   1.000
_cell.length_c   1.000
_cell.angle_alpha   90.00
_cell.angle_beta   90.00
_cell.angle_gamma   90.00
#
_symmetry.space_group_name_H-M   'P 1'
#
loop_
_entity.id
_entity.type
_entity.pdbx_description
1 polymer ?
#
loop_
_entity_poly.entity_id
_entity_poly.type
_entity_poly.pdbx_seq_one_letter_code
_entity_poly.pdbx_strand_id
1 'polypeptide(L)'
;MPSAMAPAVHHHHLLVLLQRPLYALPRHPQLSCSPRSARLCSSFYAPGCLLATHAVALAEPEWKEEEAQFVVVTFYKFVPLEDPRAEVANHLHFLQGHDIHGRIYLNEQGINAQYSGPHKDAMAYADWLRKDPRFCDMLIQTSPAWSGHAFPRLKLRYKPSLLEGGSSHLPLVNPSMRAKPLAPSEWKERLEDIKCLDVSSSKTCGETSGRKLLLLDVRNDYEWDIGHFQGAKRPNVDCFRSTSFGLSEEADSSDPLNGVDKEKTDILMYCTGGIRCDVYSTILRKKGFRNLYTLEGGVSNYLKMEGLAGWVGNLFVFDGRLSLPPERSGRPRLQKLLWGAGGWAGAMPADRRW
;
A
#
# COMPACT_ATOMS: atom_id res chain seq x y z
N MET A 1 52.95 48.05 -17.68
CA MET A 1 52.93 49.00 -18.83
C MET A 1 54.01 48.58 -19.81
N PRO A 2 53.88 48.73 -21.14
CA PRO A 2 52.72 48.82 -22.06
C PRO A 2 52.71 47.60 -23.06
N SER A 3 51.58 47.14 -23.62
CA SER A 3 50.93 47.49 -24.91
C SER A 3 51.20 46.54 -26.10
N ALA A 4 50.16 46.42 -26.95
CA ALA A 4 50.10 45.93 -28.35
C ALA A 4 50.06 44.39 -28.56
N MET A 5 49.25 43.80 -29.45
CA MET A 5 48.29 44.27 -30.47
C MET A 5 47.45 43.07 -30.95
N ALA A 6 46.20 43.30 -31.38
CA ALA A 6 45.37 42.39 -32.20
C ALA A 6 45.84 42.40 -33.68
N PRO A 7 45.35 41.54 -34.61
CA PRO A 7 43.94 41.41 -35.06
C PRO A 7 43.48 39.92 -35.18
N ALA A 8 42.21 39.51 -35.06
CA ALA A 8 40.94 39.84 -35.71
C ALA A 8 40.76 39.30 -37.16
N VAL A 9 39.51 38.84 -37.44
CA VAL A 9 38.77 38.84 -38.75
C VAL A 9 38.88 37.53 -39.60
N HIS A 10 37.85 36.85 -40.15
CA HIS A 10 36.39 37.02 -40.30
C HIS A 10 35.70 35.74 -40.88
N HIS A 11 34.38 35.62 -40.63
CA HIS A 11 33.24 35.26 -41.53
C HIS A 11 33.26 33.95 -42.37
N HIS A 12 32.15 33.23 -42.65
CA HIS A 12 30.75 33.58 -42.94
C HIS A 12 29.85 32.30 -42.91
N HIS A 13 28.59 32.40 -42.47
CA HIS A 13 27.30 32.20 -43.22
C HIS A 13 27.15 30.88 -44.02
N LEU A 14 26.00 30.18 -44.12
CA LEU A 14 24.57 30.57 -44.25
C LEU A 14 23.74 29.25 -44.11
N LEU A 15 22.73 29.14 -43.25
CA LEU A 15 21.27 29.19 -43.54
C LEU A 15 20.75 28.52 -44.85
N VAL A 16 19.77 27.61 -44.69
CA VAL A 16 18.40 27.59 -45.31
C VAL A 16 17.97 26.41 -46.23
N LEU A 17 16.93 25.73 -45.71
CA LEU A 17 15.74 25.07 -46.32
C LEU A 17 15.90 23.84 -47.25
N LEU A 18 15.07 22.81 -47.00
CA LEU A 18 13.88 22.50 -47.85
C LEU A 18 13.05 21.33 -47.26
N GLN A 19 11.77 21.63 -47.00
CA GLN A 19 10.54 20.87 -47.33
C GLN A 19 10.18 19.48 -46.73
N ARG A 20 8.88 19.36 -46.43
CA ARG A 20 8.12 18.24 -45.81
C ARG A 20 7.89 17.05 -46.79
N PRO A 21 7.32 15.91 -46.34
CA PRO A 21 5.85 15.80 -46.28
C PRO A 21 5.25 15.06 -45.07
N LEU A 22 3.95 15.26 -44.92
CA LEU A 22 3.00 14.70 -43.96
C LEU A 22 2.68 13.22 -44.23
N TYR A 23 2.68 12.38 -43.18
CA TYR A 23 1.92 11.10 -43.09
C TYR A 23 1.58 10.85 -41.62
N ALA A 24 0.31 10.96 -41.21
CA ALA A 24 -0.72 9.91 -41.16
C ALA A 24 -0.81 9.24 -39.76
N LEU A 25 -1.87 9.59 -39.03
CA LEU A 25 -2.28 9.02 -37.73
C LEU A 25 -2.75 7.56 -37.87
N PRO A 26 -2.35 6.64 -36.97
CA PRO A 26 -3.03 5.36 -36.82
C PRO A 26 -4.28 5.51 -35.95
N ARG A 27 -5.38 4.94 -36.44
CA ARG A 27 -6.70 4.91 -35.82
C ARG A 27 -6.74 3.99 -34.59
N HIS A 28 -7.45 4.44 -33.56
CA HIS A 28 -7.95 3.60 -32.47
C HIS A 28 -8.90 2.50 -33.00
N PRO A 29 -8.81 1.25 -32.51
CA PRO A 29 -9.88 0.29 -32.66
C PRO A 29 -10.99 0.60 -31.64
N GLN A 30 -12.18 0.93 -32.15
CA GLN A 30 -13.40 0.98 -31.35
C GLN A 30 -13.87 -0.43 -31.03
N LEU A 31 -13.95 -0.77 -29.75
CA LEU A 31 -14.69 -1.94 -29.27
C LEU A 31 -16.12 -1.49 -28.95
N SER A 32 -17.03 -1.86 -29.85
CA SER A 32 -18.48 -1.72 -29.66
C SER A 32 -19.01 -2.87 -28.82
N CYS A 33 -19.42 -2.59 -27.58
CA CYS A 33 -20.28 -3.51 -26.82
C CYS A 33 -21.75 -3.10 -27.04
N SER A 34 -22.50 -3.98 -27.71
CA SER A 34 -23.95 -3.87 -27.84
C SER A 34 -24.64 -4.42 -26.58
N PRO A 35 -25.75 -3.81 -26.12
CA PRO A 35 -26.52 -4.35 -25.00
C PRO A 35 -27.45 -5.45 -25.51
N ARG A 36 -27.33 -6.67 -24.98
CA ARG A 36 -28.30 -7.72 -25.23
C ARG A 36 -29.51 -7.56 -24.31
N SER A 37 -30.64 -7.39 -24.98
CA SER A 37 -32.03 -7.36 -24.54
C SER A 37 -32.40 -8.41 -23.48
N ALA A 38 -33.10 -7.94 -22.46
CA ALA A 38 -33.83 -8.72 -21.47
C ALA A 38 -35.01 -9.46 -22.12
N ARG A 39 -35.13 -10.77 -21.88
CA ARG A 39 -36.35 -11.53 -22.20
C ARG A 39 -37.27 -11.56 -20.98
N LEU A 40 -38.46 -11.00 -21.18
CA LEU A 40 -39.64 -11.27 -20.37
C LEU A 40 -40.01 -12.74 -20.49
N CYS A 41 -40.21 -13.40 -19.35
CA CYS A 41 -41.08 -14.56 -19.24
C CYS A 41 -42.18 -14.24 -18.24
N SER A 42 -43.35 -13.92 -18.80
CA SER A 42 -44.65 -13.98 -18.15
C SER A 42 -44.96 -15.42 -17.72
N SER A 43 -45.57 -15.60 -16.55
CA SER A 43 -46.63 -16.60 -16.34
C SER A 43 -47.21 -16.62 -14.92
N PHE A 44 -48.51 -16.33 -14.88
CA PHE A 44 -49.57 -16.87 -14.03
C PHE A 44 -49.60 -16.56 -12.51
N TYR A 45 -50.59 -15.73 -12.17
CA TYR A 45 -51.24 -15.64 -10.86
C TYR A 45 -52.11 -16.87 -10.60
N ALA A 46 -52.06 -17.40 -9.38
CA ALA A 46 -53.18 -18.08 -8.72
C ALA A 46 -53.21 -17.68 -7.22
N PRO A 47 -54.39 -17.49 -6.60
CA PRO A 47 -54.51 -16.75 -5.34
C PRO A 47 -54.57 -17.67 -4.11
N GLY A 48 -54.12 -17.14 -2.97
CA GLY A 48 -54.63 -17.52 -1.65
C GLY A 48 -53.66 -18.24 -0.71
N CYS A 49 -52.96 -17.46 0.13
CA CYS A 49 -52.90 -17.74 1.57
C CYS A 49 -52.28 -16.53 2.30
N LEU A 50 -53.10 -15.87 3.11
CA LEU A 50 -52.69 -14.83 4.04
C LEU A 50 -51.98 -15.49 5.23
N LEU A 51 -50.67 -15.39 5.28
CA LEU A 51 -49.89 -15.46 6.52
C LEU A 51 -48.92 -14.29 6.51
N ALA A 52 -49.29 -13.24 7.25
CA ALA A 52 -48.44 -12.10 7.52
C ALA A 52 -47.26 -12.57 8.39
N THR A 53 -46.19 -13.03 7.74
CA THR A 53 -44.87 -13.04 8.35
C THR A 53 -44.34 -11.61 8.25
N HIS A 54 -44.30 -10.90 9.38
CA HIS A 54 -43.44 -9.73 9.51
C HIS A 54 -41.98 -10.21 9.42
N ALA A 55 -41.52 -10.48 8.20
CA ALA A 55 -40.11 -10.44 7.88
C ALA A 55 -39.70 -8.97 8.02
N VAL A 56 -39.29 -8.60 9.24
CA VAL A 56 -38.47 -7.41 9.42
C VAL A 56 -37.20 -7.72 8.64
N ALA A 57 -37.14 -7.23 7.40
CA ALA A 57 -35.89 -7.13 6.66
C ALA A 57 -34.98 -6.29 7.53
N LEU A 58 -34.10 -6.96 8.29
CA LEU A 58 -33.00 -6.33 8.97
C LEU A 58 -32.09 -5.84 7.86
N ALA A 59 -32.32 -4.59 7.44
CA ALA A 59 -31.41 -3.87 6.60
C ALA A 59 -30.05 -3.90 7.30
N GLU A 60 -29.13 -4.67 6.73
CA GLU A 60 -27.70 -4.66 7.04
C GLU A 60 -27.25 -3.19 7.00
N PRO A 61 -26.72 -2.62 8.10
CA PRO A 61 -26.15 -1.29 8.03
C PRO A 61 -24.78 -1.44 7.35
N GLU A 62 -24.77 -1.32 6.03
CA GLU A 62 -23.57 -0.99 5.27
C GLU A 62 -23.10 0.39 5.75
N TRP A 63 -21.94 0.44 6.42
CA TRP A 63 -21.29 1.71 6.72
C TRP A 63 -20.87 2.34 5.40
N LYS A 64 -21.56 3.39 4.97
CA LYS A 64 -21.10 4.17 3.83
C LYS A 64 -19.94 5.04 4.27
N GLU A 65 -18.84 5.01 3.51
CA GLU A 65 -17.71 5.96 3.60
C GLU A 65 -18.17 7.45 3.57
N GLU A 66 -19.44 7.72 3.24
CA GLU A 66 -20.10 9.02 3.21
C GLU A 66 -20.25 9.73 4.57
N GLU A 67 -20.15 9.05 5.73
CA GLU A 67 -20.30 9.73 7.04
C GLU A 67 -19.02 10.44 7.53
N ALA A 68 -17.83 10.00 7.10
CA ALA A 68 -16.58 10.63 7.50
C ALA A 68 -16.30 11.85 6.63
N GLN A 69 -16.41 13.06 7.21
CA GLN A 69 -16.08 14.30 6.50
C GLN A 69 -14.64 14.32 5.98
N PHE A 70 -13.72 13.68 6.72
CA PHE A 70 -12.31 13.56 6.37
C PHE A 70 -11.92 12.10 6.12
N VAL A 71 -11.03 11.90 5.16
CA VAL A 71 -10.47 10.59 4.81
C VAL A 71 -8.97 10.65 4.82
N VAL A 72 -8.32 9.54 5.19
CA VAL A 72 -6.91 9.30 4.92
C VAL A 72 -6.79 8.46 3.66
N VAL A 73 -5.98 8.96 2.74
CA VAL A 73 -5.62 8.27 1.50
C VAL A 73 -4.17 7.82 1.60
N THR A 74 -3.91 6.56 1.26
CA THR A 74 -2.58 5.96 1.21
C THR A 74 -2.39 5.23 -0.11
N PHE A 75 -1.23 5.45 -0.74
CA PHE A 75 -0.78 4.68 -1.89
C PHE A 75 0.72 4.82 -2.08
N TYR A 76 1.29 3.93 -2.88
CA TYR A 76 2.62 4.09 -3.45
C TYR A 76 2.63 3.49 -4.86
N LYS A 77 3.58 3.93 -5.68
CA LYS A 77 3.81 3.36 -7.01
C LYS A 77 5.29 3.45 -7.35
N PHE A 78 5.87 2.31 -7.73
CA PHE A 78 7.18 2.29 -8.38
C PHE A 78 6.99 2.47 -9.88
N VAL A 79 7.43 3.62 -10.39
CA VAL A 79 7.36 4.01 -11.80
C VAL A 79 8.50 5.01 -12.04
N PRO A 80 9.27 4.89 -13.14
CA PRO A 80 10.40 5.78 -13.36
C PRO A 80 9.88 7.21 -13.55
N LEU A 81 10.48 8.16 -12.83
CA LEU A 81 10.21 9.59 -12.97
C LEU A 81 11.48 10.27 -13.47
N GLU A 82 11.40 10.89 -14.65
CA GLU A 82 12.55 11.54 -15.29
C GLU A 82 13.03 12.78 -14.51
N ASP A 83 12.09 13.66 -14.13
CA ASP A 83 12.37 14.82 -13.29
C ASP A 83 11.44 14.84 -12.06
N PRO A 84 11.83 14.17 -10.97
CA PRO A 84 11.06 14.17 -9.72
C PRO A 84 10.89 15.57 -9.10
N ARG A 85 11.77 16.53 -9.41
CA ARG A 85 11.67 17.89 -8.86
C ARG A 85 10.62 18.70 -9.60
N ALA A 86 10.56 18.57 -10.93
CA ALA A 86 9.45 19.11 -11.72
C ALA A 86 8.12 18.47 -11.31
N GLU A 87 8.11 17.15 -11.06
CA GLU A 87 6.91 16.44 -10.61
C GLU A 87 6.42 16.97 -9.24
N VAL A 88 7.34 17.18 -8.30
CA VAL A 88 7.03 17.84 -7.01
C VAL A 88 6.37 19.22 -7.23
N ALA A 89 6.86 20.02 -8.18
CA ALA A 89 6.27 21.32 -8.49
C ALA A 89 4.86 21.19 -9.09
N ASN A 90 4.63 20.23 -9.98
CA ASN A 90 3.30 19.96 -10.57
C ASN A 90 2.28 19.58 -9.50
N HIS A 91 2.66 18.69 -8.58
CA HIS A 91 1.78 18.27 -7.49
C HIS A 91 1.50 19.43 -6.52
N LEU A 92 2.52 20.23 -6.19
CA LEU A 92 2.33 21.43 -5.36
C LEU A 92 1.35 22.41 -6.00
N HIS A 93 1.47 22.63 -7.32
CA HIS A 93 0.55 23.50 -8.04
C HIS A 93 -0.88 22.98 -8.00
N PHE A 94 -1.09 21.68 -8.25
CA PHE A 94 -2.42 21.08 -8.17
C PHE A 94 -3.02 21.24 -6.77
N LEU A 95 -2.22 21.04 -5.71
CA LEU A 95 -2.69 21.10 -4.33
C LEU A 95 -2.96 22.53 -3.82
N GLN A 96 -2.66 23.57 -4.59
CA GLN A 96 -2.99 24.94 -4.21
C GLN A 96 -4.51 25.12 -4.09
N GLY A 97 -4.96 25.49 -2.90
CA GLY A 97 -6.39 25.69 -2.61
C GLY A 97 -7.14 24.41 -2.22
N HIS A 98 -6.47 23.26 -2.16
CA HIS A 98 -7.03 22.03 -1.59
C HIS A 98 -6.61 21.88 -0.12
N ASP A 99 -7.54 21.42 0.71
CA ASP A 99 -7.32 21.17 2.12
C ASP A 99 -6.71 19.77 2.33
N ILE A 100 -5.40 19.64 2.10
CA ILE A 100 -4.66 18.37 2.20
C ILE A 100 -3.46 18.51 3.12
N HIS A 101 -3.43 17.68 4.17
CA HIS A 101 -2.28 17.48 5.05
C HIS A 101 -1.74 16.07 4.93
N GLY A 102 -0.42 15.88 4.92
CA GLY A 102 0.14 14.55 4.69
C GLY A 102 1.61 14.56 4.39
N ARG A 103 2.11 13.41 3.95
CA ARG A 103 3.47 13.21 3.46
C ARG A 103 3.38 12.62 2.07
N ILE A 104 3.95 13.33 1.10
CA ILE A 104 4.00 12.90 -0.29
C ILE A 104 5.47 13.00 -0.71
N TYR A 105 6.07 11.86 -0.97
CA TYR A 105 7.47 11.77 -1.35
C TYR A 105 7.59 11.25 -2.77
N LEU A 106 8.43 11.93 -3.55
CA LEU A 106 8.76 11.55 -4.91
C LEU A 106 10.26 11.37 -5.04
N ASN A 107 10.66 10.44 -5.92
CA ASN A 107 12.04 10.26 -6.34
C ASN A 107 12.07 9.66 -7.75
N GLU A 108 13.26 9.33 -8.25
CA GLU A 108 13.47 8.77 -9.59
C GLU A 108 12.75 7.42 -9.78
N GLN A 109 12.37 6.74 -8.69
CA GLN A 109 11.75 5.43 -8.68
C GLN A 109 10.23 5.47 -8.50
N GLY A 110 9.64 6.63 -8.23
CA GLY A 110 8.18 6.79 -8.15
C GLY A 110 7.70 7.68 -7.00
N ILE A 111 6.58 7.28 -6.39
CA ILE A 111 5.84 8.06 -5.40
C ILE A 111 5.39 7.21 -4.20
N ASN A 112 5.39 7.80 -3.01
CA ASN A 112 4.77 7.27 -1.80
C ASN A 112 3.99 8.39 -1.11
N ALA A 113 2.71 8.17 -0.86
CA ALA A 113 1.79 9.17 -0.35
C ALA A 113 0.93 8.63 0.79
N GLN A 114 0.84 9.41 1.86
CA GLN A 114 -0.12 9.26 2.95
C GLN A 114 -0.62 10.65 3.31
N TYR A 115 -1.88 10.94 3.07
CA TYR A 115 -2.44 12.26 3.34
C TYR A 115 -3.89 12.17 3.79
N SER A 116 -4.39 13.26 4.35
CA SER A 116 -5.73 13.43 4.86
C SER A 116 -6.31 14.76 4.43
N GLY A 117 -7.60 14.80 4.19
CA GLY A 117 -8.34 16.01 3.88
C GLY A 117 -9.83 15.73 3.85
N PRO A 118 -10.66 16.76 3.62
CA PRO A 118 -12.07 16.57 3.31
C PRO A 118 -12.20 15.58 2.15
N HIS A 119 -13.22 14.70 2.18
CA HIS A 119 -13.39 13.64 1.19
C HIS A 119 -13.26 14.15 -0.26
N LYS A 120 -13.92 15.27 -0.57
CA LYS A 120 -13.86 15.93 -1.89
C LYS A 120 -12.43 16.26 -2.32
N ASP A 121 -11.65 16.89 -1.47
CA ASP A 121 -10.30 17.36 -1.81
C ASP A 121 -9.33 16.18 -1.89
N ALA A 122 -9.40 15.27 -0.92
CA ALA A 122 -8.55 14.10 -0.87
C ALA A 122 -8.72 13.19 -2.11
N MET A 123 -9.97 13.00 -2.55
CA MET A 123 -10.28 12.23 -3.75
C MET A 123 -9.97 13.01 -5.03
N ALA A 124 -10.14 14.33 -5.07
CA ALA A 124 -9.75 15.15 -6.23
C ALA A 124 -8.27 15.00 -6.58
N TYR A 125 -7.37 14.94 -5.59
CA TYR A 125 -5.95 14.70 -5.82
C TYR A 125 -5.65 13.28 -6.32
N ALA A 126 -6.31 12.27 -5.75
CA ALA A 126 -6.22 10.89 -6.21
C ALA A 126 -6.67 10.75 -7.68
N ASP A 127 -7.79 11.38 -8.04
CA ASP A 127 -8.34 11.32 -9.39
C ASP A 127 -7.54 12.15 -10.39
N TRP A 128 -6.97 13.27 -9.98
CA TRP A 128 -6.02 14.01 -10.80
C TRP A 128 -4.79 13.17 -11.15
N LEU A 129 -4.22 12.47 -10.16
CA LEU A 129 -3.09 11.57 -10.38
C LEU A 129 -3.42 10.44 -11.36
N ARG A 130 -4.61 9.84 -11.25
CA ARG A 130 -5.04 8.75 -12.14
C ARG A 130 -5.16 9.15 -13.61
N LYS A 131 -5.24 10.44 -13.93
CA LYS A 131 -5.23 10.92 -15.32
C LYS A 131 -3.89 10.72 -16.00
N ASP A 132 -2.82 10.60 -15.23
CA ASP A 132 -1.50 10.27 -15.74
C ASP A 132 -1.38 8.75 -15.96
N PRO A 133 -1.02 8.28 -17.17
CA PRO A 133 -0.82 6.86 -17.44
C PRO A 133 0.21 6.18 -16.54
N ARG A 134 1.17 6.92 -15.95
CA ARG A 134 2.16 6.39 -14.99
C ARG A 134 1.54 5.95 -13.67
N PHE A 135 0.34 6.45 -13.37
CA PHE A 135 -0.30 6.43 -12.06
C PHE A 135 -1.72 5.84 -12.09
N CYS A 136 -2.27 5.56 -13.28
CA CYS A 136 -3.68 5.18 -13.46
C CYS A 136 -4.07 3.85 -12.80
N ASP A 137 -3.13 2.91 -12.65
CA ASP A 137 -3.31 1.58 -12.07
C ASP A 137 -2.86 1.50 -10.60
N MET A 138 -2.64 2.64 -9.94
CA MET A 138 -2.25 2.63 -8.53
C MET A 138 -3.40 2.13 -7.63
N LEU A 139 -3.06 1.29 -6.65
CA LEU A 139 -4.00 0.89 -5.61
C LEU A 139 -4.13 2.01 -4.58
N ILE A 140 -5.24 2.74 -4.64
CA ILE A 140 -5.57 3.80 -3.69
C ILE A 140 -6.37 3.21 -2.54
N GLN A 141 -5.83 3.34 -1.33
CA GLN A 141 -6.46 2.88 -0.11
C GLN A 141 -7.02 4.06 0.67
N THR A 142 -8.26 3.94 1.11
CA THR A 142 -8.96 4.95 1.91
C THR A 142 -9.29 4.40 3.29
N SER A 143 -9.23 5.26 4.30
CA SER A 143 -9.69 4.96 5.65
C SER A 143 -10.29 6.21 6.29
N PRO A 144 -11.30 6.08 7.17
CA PRO A 144 -11.96 7.23 7.79
C PRO A 144 -11.03 7.98 8.75
N ALA A 145 -11.24 9.30 8.86
CA ALA A 145 -10.58 10.16 9.84
C ALA A 145 -11.61 11.04 10.57
N TRP A 146 -12.17 10.52 11.66
CA TRP A 146 -13.28 11.17 12.37
C TRP A 146 -12.91 12.48 13.08
N SER A 147 -11.63 12.69 13.38
CA SER A 147 -11.13 13.87 14.10
C SER A 147 -10.57 14.97 13.18
N GLY A 148 -10.90 14.94 11.88
CA GLY A 148 -10.36 15.85 10.88
C GLY A 148 -9.07 15.32 10.27
N HIS A 149 -8.08 16.19 10.02
CA HIS A 149 -6.80 15.76 9.48
C HIS A 149 -6.06 14.80 10.41
N ALA A 150 -5.57 13.70 9.84
CA ALA A 150 -4.69 12.77 10.54
C ALA A 150 -3.21 13.22 10.54
N PHE A 151 -2.88 14.25 9.75
CA PHE A 151 -1.54 14.82 9.65
C PHE A 151 -1.55 16.30 10.02
N PRO A 152 -0.49 16.81 10.68
CA PRO A 152 -0.45 18.19 11.14
C PRO A 152 -0.31 19.21 10.00
N ARG A 153 0.36 18.83 8.90
CA ARG A 153 0.60 19.69 7.73
C ARG A 153 1.00 18.87 6.51
N LEU A 154 0.96 19.48 5.33
CA LEU A 154 1.54 18.93 4.11
C LEU A 154 3.08 18.96 4.14
N LYS A 155 3.70 17.80 3.89
CA LYS A 155 5.13 17.61 3.61
C LYS A 155 5.24 16.95 2.23
N LEU A 156 5.19 17.74 1.17
CA LEU A 156 5.39 17.30 -0.21
C LEU A 156 6.79 17.69 -0.69
N ARG A 157 7.63 16.70 -1.02
CA ARG A 157 9.02 16.96 -1.43
C ARG A 157 9.67 15.78 -2.12
N TYR A 158 10.75 16.07 -2.83
CA TYR A 158 11.73 15.07 -3.22
C TYR A 158 12.36 14.42 -1.98
N LYS A 159 12.57 13.10 -2.03
CA LYS A 159 13.44 12.38 -1.09
C LYS A 159 14.34 11.41 -1.85
N PRO A 160 15.60 11.20 -1.43
CA PRO A 160 16.46 10.18 -2.04
C PRO A 160 15.87 8.76 -1.98
N SER A 161 15.04 8.47 -0.98
CA SER A 161 14.32 7.19 -0.86
C SER A 161 12.87 7.44 -0.43
N LEU A 162 11.95 6.70 -1.05
CA LEU A 162 10.51 6.75 -0.79
C LEU A 162 10.12 6.15 0.58
N LEU A 163 11.04 5.42 1.21
CA LEU A 163 10.86 4.77 2.50
C LEU A 163 12.08 5.08 3.39
N GLU A 164 11.85 5.16 4.70
CA GLU A 164 12.95 5.26 5.66
C GLU A 164 13.73 3.95 5.68
N GLY A 165 15.06 4.02 5.51
CA GLY A 165 15.92 2.83 5.41
C GLY A 165 16.88 2.84 4.22
N GLY A 166 16.65 3.71 3.22
CA GLY A 166 17.60 3.91 2.12
C GLY A 166 17.55 2.79 1.08
N SER A 167 16.65 2.92 0.10
CA SER A 167 16.43 1.93 -0.95
C SER A 167 16.84 2.38 -2.36
N SER A 168 17.51 3.53 -2.49
CA SER A 168 17.80 4.17 -3.78
C SER A 168 18.63 3.32 -4.75
N HIS A 169 19.50 2.47 -4.21
CA HIS A 169 20.37 1.57 -4.99
C HIS A 169 19.66 0.26 -5.42
N LEU A 170 18.43 0.02 -4.96
CA LEU A 170 17.67 -1.18 -5.30
C LEU A 170 16.85 -0.95 -6.57
N PRO A 171 16.77 -1.92 -7.49
CA PRO A 171 16.02 -1.79 -8.74
C PRO A 171 14.49 -1.96 -8.55
N LEU A 172 13.86 -1.14 -7.70
CA LEU A 172 12.45 -1.30 -7.30
C LEU A 172 11.45 -1.14 -8.45
N VAL A 173 11.83 -0.37 -9.47
CA VAL A 173 11.03 -0.18 -10.69
C VAL A 173 10.87 -1.49 -11.47
N ASN A 174 11.84 -2.42 -11.39
CA ASN A 174 11.78 -3.70 -12.08
C ASN A 174 10.87 -4.69 -11.31
N PRO A 175 9.68 -5.06 -11.83
CA PRO A 175 8.78 -5.95 -11.12
C PRO A 175 9.34 -7.36 -10.88
N SER A 176 10.23 -7.87 -11.73
CA SER A 176 10.81 -9.22 -11.57
C SER A 176 11.76 -9.32 -10.38
N MET A 177 12.27 -8.18 -9.90
CA MET A 177 13.11 -8.13 -8.71
C MET A 177 12.29 -8.18 -7.42
N ARG A 178 10.99 -7.90 -7.48
CA ARG A 178 10.10 -7.85 -6.32
C ARG A 178 9.42 -9.20 -6.09
N ALA A 179 8.80 -9.36 -4.92
CA ALA A 179 7.95 -10.50 -4.62
C ALA A 179 6.73 -10.54 -5.53
N LYS A 180 6.20 -11.74 -5.79
CA LYS A 180 4.91 -11.90 -6.49
C LYS A 180 3.79 -11.39 -5.56
N PRO A 181 2.95 -10.43 -5.99
CA PRO A 181 1.79 -10.03 -5.22
C PRO A 181 0.77 -11.19 -5.16
N LEU A 182 0.17 -11.38 -4.00
CA LEU A 182 -0.99 -12.25 -3.77
C LEU A 182 -2.18 -11.37 -3.43
N ALA A 183 -3.31 -11.63 -4.08
CA ALA A 183 -4.56 -10.98 -3.74
C ALA A 183 -4.97 -11.34 -2.29
N PRO A 184 -5.79 -10.53 -1.61
CA PRO A 184 -6.26 -10.83 -0.25
C PRO A 184 -6.86 -12.23 -0.08
N SER A 185 -7.65 -12.69 -1.05
CA SER A 185 -8.24 -14.04 -1.04
C SER A 185 -7.18 -15.14 -1.16
N GLU A 186 -6.23 -15.02 -2.09
CA GLU A 186 -5.11 -15.96 -2.23
C GLU A 186 -4.24 -15.98 -0.96
N TRP A 187 -4.03 -14.82 -0.32
CA TRP A 187 -3.30 -14.73 0.93
C TRP A 187 -4.00 -15.48 2.05
N LYS A 188 -5.33 -15.36 2.16
CA LYS A 188 -6.14 -16.08 3.14
C LYS A 188 -6.02 -17.59 2.98
N GLU A 189 -6.09 -18.10 1.75
CA GLU A 189 -5.88 -19.53 1.45
C GLU A 189 -4.49 -19.98 1.92
N ARG A 190 -3.44 -19.19 1.64
CA ARG A 190 -2.09 -19.49 2.11
C ARG A 190 -1.95 -19.48 3.63
N LEU A 191 -2.69 -18.63 4.35
CA LEU A 191 -2.71 -18.64 5.82
C LEU A 191 -3.32 -19.94 6.37
N GLU A 192 -4.31 -20.50 5.68
CA GLU A 192 -4.92 -21.79 6.06
C GLU A 192 -3.95 -22.95 5.85
N ASP A 193 -3.17 -22.94 4.76
CA ASP A 193 -2.11 -23.91 4.51
C ASP A 193 -1.07 -23.95 5.64
N ILE A 194 -0.66 -22.78 6.16
CA ILE A 194 0.27 -22.68 7.29
C ILE A 194 -0.30 -23.37 8.53
N LYS A 195 -1.56 -23.09 8.86
CA LYS A 195 -2.23 -23.68 10.03
C LYS A 195 -2.29 -25.20 9.92
N CYS A 196 -2.60 -25.72 8.73
CA CYS A 196 -2.64 -27.15 8.47
C CYS A 196 -1.26 -27.81 8.64
N LEU A 197 -0.18 -27.14 8.21
CA LEU A 197 1.19 -27.61 8.38
C LEU A 197 1.61 -27.63 9.86
N ASP A 198 1.30 -26.59 10.63
CA ASP A 198 1.62 -26.54 12.07
C ASP A 198 0.90 -27.64 12.85
N VAL A 199 -0.39 -27.89 12.56
CA VAL A 199 -1.18 -28.94 13.22
C VAL A 199 -0.71 -30.35 12.83
N SER A 200 -0.25 -30.54 11.59
CA SER A 200 0.15 -31.85 11.06
C SER A 200 1.59 -32.24 11.40
N SER A 201 2.34 -31.37 12.08
CA SER A 201 3.66 -31.66 12.66
C SER A 201 3.63 -32.81 13.70
N SER A 202 2.45 -33.30 14.09
CA SER A 202 2.28 -34.48 14.94
C SER A 202 2.01 -35.79 14.19
N LYS A 203 1.77 -35.81 12.87
CA LYS A 203 1.62 -37.05 12.09
C LYS A 203 1.81 -36.79 10.60
N THR A 204 2.86 -37.41 10.05
CA THR A 204 3.17 -37.65 8.63
C THR A 204 2.13 -37.09 7.65
N CYS A 205 2.34 -35.86 7.18
CA CYS A 205 1.43 -35.23 6.23
C CYS A 205 1.84 -35.47 4.79
N GLY A 206 0.85 -35.87 4.00
CA GLY A 206 0.95 -36.26 2.61
C GLY A 206 1.47 -35.17 1.68
N GLU A 207 2.03 -35.66 0.59
CA GLU A 207 2.65 -34.95 -0.50
C GLU A 207 1.68 -34.03 -1.22
N THR A 208 1.66 -32.76 -0.84
CA THR A 208 1.30 -31.69 -1.76
C THR A 208 2.37 -30.61 -1.70
N SER A 209 3.47 -30.87 -2.42
CA SER A 209 4.56 -29.97 -2.82
C SER A 209 5.88 -29.99 -2.02
N GLY A 210 5.94 -30.51 -0.79
CA GLY A 210 7.22 -30.69 -0.06
C GLY A 210 8.02 -29.39 0.21
N ARG A 211 7.39 -28.22 0.02
CA ARG A 211 8.00 -26.90 0.26
C ARG A 211 7.63 -26.39 1.64
N LYS A 212 8.61 -25.81 2.34
CA LYS A 212 8.40 -25.15 3.63
C LYS A 212 7.76 -23.78 3.39
N LEU A 213 6.83 -23.36 4.23
CA LEU A 213 6.24 -22.03 4.18
C LEU A 213 6.72 -21.20 5.39
N LEU A 214 7.14 -19.96 5.14
CA LEU A 214 7.55 -19.01 6.16
C LEU A 214 6.75 -17.71 6.04
N LEU A 215 6.03 -17.35 7.09
CA LEU A 215 5.29 -16.09 7.20
C LEU A 215 6.12 -15.05 7.96
N LEU A 216 6.38 -13.91 7.31
CA LEU A 216 7.19 -12.81 7.82
C LEU A 216 6.39 -11.52 7.92
N ASP A 217 6.34 -10.96 9.12
CA ASP A 217 5.97 -9.56 9.33
C ASP A 217 7.20 -8.69 9.07
N VAL A 218 7.16 -7.84 8.04
CA VAL A 218 8.29 -6.93 7.73
C VAL A 218 8.11 -5.55 8.36
N ARG A 219 7.22 -5.46 9.35
CA ARG A 219 6.99 -4.25 10.14
C ARG A 219 7.95 -4.15 11.32
N ASN A 220 7.85 -3.04 12.05
CA ASN A 220 8.55 -2.90 13.33
C ASN A 220 7.84 -3.72 14.40
N ASP A 221 8.57 -4.03 15.45
CA ASP A 221 8.13 -4.87 16.55
C ASP A 221 6.87 -4.34 17.28
N TYR A 222 6.79 -3.02 17.53
CA TYR A 222 5.63 -2.37 18.14
C TYR A 222 4.37 -2.45 17.26
N GLU A 223 4.52 -2.55 15.94
CA GLU A 223 3.39 -2.71 15.03
C GLU A 223 2.81 -4.12 15.12
N TRP A 224 3.67 -5.11 15.37
CA TRP A 224 3.27 -6.50 15.62
C TRP A 224 2.54 -6.63 16.96
N ASP A 225 3.02 -5.94 18.01
CA ASP A 225 2.39 -5.95 19.34
C ASP A 225 0.95 -5.40 19.31
N ILE A 226 0.69 -4.44 18.43
CA ILE A 226 -0.65 -3.84 18.25
C ILE A 226 -1.58 -4.79 17.49
N GLY A 227 -1.05 -5.53 16.52
CA GLY A 227 -1.76 -6.59 15.83
C GLY A 227 -0.95 -7.23 14.72
N HIS A 228 -1.20 -8.49 14.41
CA HIS A 228 -0.42 -9.32 13.49
C HIS A 228 -1.23 -10.52 12.97
N PHE A 229 -0.74 -11.17 11.91
CA PHE A 229 -1.27 -12.46 11.48
C PHE A 229 -0.84 -13.58 12.43
N GLN A 230 -1.77 -14.47 12.79
CA GLN A 230 -1.49 -15.68 13.57
C GLN A 230 -0.37 -16.50 12.92
N GLY A 231 0.60 -16.94 13.70
CA GLY A 231 1.78 -17.68 13.22
C GLY A 231 2.93 -16.81 12.71
N ALA A 232 2.73 -15.50 12.51
CA ALA A 232 3.82 -14.60 12.18
C ALA A 232 4.72 -14.36 13.39
N LYS A 233 6.02 -14.64 13.26
CA LYS A 233 6.99 -14.36 14.31
C LYS A 233 7.13 -12.85 14.53
N ARG A 234 7.17 -12.43 15.80
CA ARG A 234 7.42 -11.04 16.18
C ARG A 234 8.80 -10.59 15.67
N PRO A 235 8.90 -9.47 14.94
CA PRO A 235 10.18 -8.91 14.53
C PRO A 235 11.05 -8.53 15.74
N ASN A 236 12.38 -8.70 15.63
CA ASN A 236 13.35 -8.29 16.66
C ASN A 236 13.96 -6.90 16.35
N VAL A 237 13.16 -6.00 15.76
CA VAL A 237 13.65 -4.72 15.25
C VAL A 237 12.69 -3.58 15.53
N ASP A 238 13.21 -2.56 16.20
CA ASP A 238 12.47 -1.34 16.52
C ASP A 238 12.30 -0.43 15.29
N CYS A 239 13.12 -0.63 14.26
CA CYS A 239 13.15 0.21 13.07
C CYS A 239 13.38 -0.60 11.79
N PHE A 240 12.59 -0.36 10.75
CA PHE A 240 12.76 -1.02 9.45
C PHE A 240 14.15 -0.77 8.83
N ARG A 241 14.80 0.35 9.16
CA ARG A 241 16.19 0.61 8.75
C ARG A 241 17.18 -0.40 9.34
N SER A 242 16.90 -0.89 10.56
CA SER A 242 17.70 -1.87 11.26
C SER A 242 17.17 -3.28 11.07
N THR A 243 16.28 -3.52 10.09
CA THR A 243 15.79 -4.88 9.78
C THR A 243 16.99 -5.75 9.40
N SER A 244 17.56 -6.46 10.36
CA SER A 244 18.72 -7.34 10.16
C SER A 244 18.35 -8.58 9.36
N PHE A 245 17.06 -8.90 9.26
CA PHE A 245 16.55 -10.06 8.53
C PHE A 245 17.16 -10.11 7.15
N GLY A 246 17.95 -11.14 6.89
CA GLY A 246 18.64 -11.29 5.63
C GLY A 246 19.38 -10.03 5.17
N LEU A 247 19.93 -9.18 6.06
CA LEU A 247 20.84 -8.07 5.72
C LEU A 247 22.27 -8.34 6.16
N SER A 248 22.50 -8.87 7.35
CA SER A 248 23.83 -9.28 7.80
C SER A 248 24.34 -10.49 7.00
N GLU A 249 25.66 -10.56 6.82
CA GLU A 249 26.35 -11.79 6.45
C GLU A 249 26.70 -12.61 7.69
N GLU A 250 26.76 -11.97 8.86
CA GLU A 250 26.86 -12.65 10.13
C GLU A 250 25.54 -13.36 10.46
N ALA A 251 25.63 -14.68 10.67
CA ALA A 251 24.52 -15.54 11.02
C ALA A 251 24.02 -15.21 12.43
N ASP A 252 23.09 -14.27 12.52
CA ASP A 252 22.30 -14.10 13.73
C ASP A 252 21.38 -15.32 13.86
N SER A 253 21.55 -16.10 14.93
CA SER A 253 20.69 -17.26 15.22
C SER A 253 19.23 -16.88 15.41
N SER A 254 18.93 -15.60 15.67
CA SER A 254 17.57 -15.07 15.80
C SER A 254 16.93 -14.70 14.46
N ASP A 255 17.68 -14.66 13.35
CA ASP A 255 17.12 -14.37 12.02
C ASP A 255 16.26 -15.56 11.54
N PRO A 256 14.95 -15.38 11.30
CA PRO A 256 14.06 -16.41 10.76
C PRO A 256 14.48 -16.93 9.38
N LEU A 257 15.37 -16.24 8.66
CA LEU A 257 15.92 -16.65 7.37
C LEU A 257 17.23 -17.45 7.48
N ASN A 258 17.82 -17.57 8.67
CA ASN A 258 19.03 -18.34 8.87
C ASN A 258 18.78 -19.84 8.61
N GLY A 259 19.65 -20.46 7.81
CA GLY A 259 19.53 -21.87 7.43
C GLY A 259 18.32 -22.21 6.55
N VAL A 260 17.58 -21.22 6.04
CA VAL A 260 16.43 -21.44 5.17
C VAL A 260 16.89 -21.83 3.76
N ASP A 261 16.32 -22.92 3.23
CA ASP A 261 16.52 -23.32 1.84
C ASP A 261 15.88 -22.27 0.91
N LYS A 262 16.73 -21.53 0.20
CA LYS A 262 16.35 -20.39 -0.66
C LYS A 262 15.53 -20.79 -1.89
N GLU A 263 15.52 -22.06 -2.27
CA GLU A 263 14.84 -22.58 -3.45
C GLU A 263 13.57 -23.37 -3.11
N LYS A 264 13.52 -24.00 -1.93
CA LYS A 264 12.40 -24.84 -1.49
C LYS A 264 11.51 -24.21 -0.41
N THR A 265 11.79 -22.97 -0.01
CA THR A 265 10.97 -22.26 0.97
C THR A 265 10.16 -21.16 0.30
N ASP A 266 8.84 -21.20 0.49
CA ASP A 266 7.93 -20.12 0.15
C ASP A 266 7.93 -19.08 1.28
N ILE A 267 8.34 -17.85 0.96
CA ILE A 267 8.39 -16.74 1.92
C ILE A 267 7.25 -15.79 1.63
N LEU A 268 6.31 -15.70 2.56
CA LEU A 268 5.16 -14.80 2.53
C LEU A 268 5.45 -13.59 3.42
N MET A 269 5.43 -12.40 2.85
CA MET A 269 5.73 -11.15 3.55
C MET A 269 4.52 -10.21 3.56
N TYR A 270 4.30 -9.55 4.69
CA TYR A 270 3.31 -8.49 4.77
C TYR A 270 3.80 -7.29 5.57
N CYS A 271 3.22 -6.14 5.26
CA CYS A 271 3.30 -4.94 6.07
C CYS A 271 1.98 -4.16 5.94
N THR A 272 1.90 -2.98 6.55
CA THR A 272 0.67 -2.16 6.58
C THR A 272 0.08 -1.90 5.20
N GLY A 273 0.92 -1.47 4.24
CA GLY A 273 0.46 -1.01 2.92
C GLY A 273 1.29 -1.52 1.73
N GLY A 274 2.16 -2.52 1.90
CA GLY A 274 2.90 -3.18 0.80
C GLY A 274 4.32 -2.69 0.52
N ILE A 275 4.59 -1.38 0.56
CA ILE A 275 5.88 -0.81 0.09
C ILE A 275 7.14 -1.42 0.75
N ARG A 276 7.08 -1.76 2.04
CA ARG A 276 8.20 -2.40 2.75
C ARG A 276 8.50 -3.79 2.19
N CYS A 277 7.47 -4.55 1.84
CA CYS A 277 7.64 -5.89 1.26
C CYS A 277 8.31 -5.83 -0.12
N ASP A 278 7.98 -4.84 -0.95
CA ASP A 278 8.63 -4.66 -2.25
C ASP A 278 10.13 -4.35 -2.11
N VAL A 279 10.47 -3.46 -1.17
CA VAL A 279 11.88 -3.13 -0.86
C VAL A 279 12.61 -4.36 -0.33
N TYR A 280 12.03 -5.02 0.67
CA TYR A 280 12.67 -6.13 1.36
C TYR A 280 12.80 -7.37 0.47
N SER A 281 11.76 -7.70 -0.29
CA SER A 281 11.81 -8.80 -1.27
C SER A 281 12.87 -8.60 -2.35
N THR A 282 13.12 -7.35 -2.77
CA THR A 282 14.21 -7.04 -3.71
C THR A 282 15.59 -7.40 -3.12
N ILE A 283 15.77 -7.20 -1.83
CA ILE A 283 17.00 -7.57 -1.14
C ILE A 283 17.10 -9.10 -1.04
N LEU A 284 16.02 -9.79 -0.64
CA LEU A 284 15.99 -11.25 -0.59
C LEU A 284 16.23 -11.90 -1.96
N ARG A 285 15.70 -11.32 -3.03
CA ARG A 285 15.95 -11.74 -4.41
C ARG A 285 17.44 -11.70 -4.74
N LYS A 286 18.13 -10.60 -4.39
CA LYS A 286 19.59 -10.47 -4.56
C LYS A 286 20.37 -11.48 -3.72
N LYS A 287 19.85 -11.89 -2.55
CA LYS A 287 20.42 -12.95 -1.72
C LYS A 287 20.13 -14.38 -2.20
N GLY A 288 19.37 -14.53 -3.28
CA GLY A 288 19.11 -15.81 -3.95
C GLY A 288 17.78 -16.48 -3.59
N PHE A 289 16.91 -15.83 -2.79
CA PHE A 289 15.58 -16.38 -2.51
C PHE A 289 14.68 -16.32 -3.76
N ARG A 290 14.09 -17.47 -4.11
CA ARG A 290 13.32 -17.62 -5.35
C ARG A 290 11.81 -17.47 -5.15
N ASN A 291 11.25 -18.04 -4.09
CA ASN A 291 9.79 -18.06 -3.88
C ASN A 291 9.40 -16.97 -2.88
N LEU A 292 9.25 -15.74 -3.38
CA LEU A 292 8.93 -14.57 -2.59
C LEU A 292 7.52 -14.09 -2.95
N TYR A 293 6.68 -13.93 -1.93
CA TYR A 293 5.29 -13.51 -2.06
C TYR A 293 4.99 -12.33 -1.13
N THR A 294 4.15 -11.41 -1.58
CA THR A 294 3.71 -10.25 -0.78
C THR A 294 2.21 -10.10 -0.81
N LEU A 295 1.62 -9.67 0.29
CA LEU A 295 0.21 -9.29 0.34
C LEU A 295 -0.03 -7.99 -0.45
N GLU A 296 -0.86 -8.06 -1.50
CA GLU A 296 -1.19 -6.91 -2.34
C GLU A 296 -1.97 -5.84 -1.55
N GLY A 297 -1.44 -4.61 -1.54
CA GLY A 297 -1.98 -3.52 -0.71
C GLY A 297 -1.78 -3.69 0.80
N GLY A 298 -1.03 -4.72 1.22
CA GLY A 298 -0.73 -4.98 2.63
C GLY A 298 -1.97 -5.28 3.48
N VAL A 299 -1.76 -5.24 4.80
CA VAL A 299 -2.80 -5.55 5.80
C VAL A 299 -4.00 -4.62 5.65
N SER A 300 -3.79 -3.35 5.30
CA SER A 300 -4.91 -2.40 5.13
C SER A 300 -5.87 -2.83 4.03
N ASN A 301 -5.38 -3.42 2.93
CA ASN A 301 -6.24 -3.94 1.87
C ASN A 301 -6.90 -5.26 2.29
N TYR A 302 -6.13 -6.13 2.94
CA TYR A 302 -6.64 -7.41 3.43
C TYR A 302 -7.81 -7.24 4.39
N LEU A 303 -7.67 -6.38 5.40
CA LEU A 303 -8.74 -6.17 6.39
C LEU A 303 -10.01 -5.60 5.76
N LYS A 304 -9.88 -4.78 4.70
CA LYS A 304 -11.01 -4.23 3.96
C LYS A 304 -11.74 -5.31 3.14
N MET A 305 -10.99 -6.24 2.55
CA MET A 305 -11.55 -7.25 1.62
C MET A 305 -11.98 -8.55 2.30
N GLU A 306 -11.19 -9.03 3.27
CA GLU A 306 -11.34 -10.35 3.91
C GLU A 306 -11.69 -10.27 5.40
N GLY A 307 -11.73 -9.05 5.96
CA GLY A 307 -11.96 -8.84 7.39
C GLY A 307 -10.82 -9.39 8.25
N LEU A 308 -11.18 -10.03 9.36
CA LEU A 308 -10.25 -10.43 10.42
C LEU A 308 -9.63 -11.83 10.26
N ALA A 309 -9.87 -12.52 9.14
CA ALA A 309 -9.43 -13.90 8.98
C ALA A 309 -7.90 -14.04 9.22
N GLY A 310 -7.52 -14.78 10.27
CA GLY A 310 -6.13 -14.96 10.67
C GLY A 310 -5.43 -13.73 11.25
N TRP A 311 -6.05 -12.55 11.30
CA TRP A 311 -5.50 -11.33 11.91
C TRP A 311 -5.93 -11.18 13.37
N VAL A 312 -5.02 -10.69 14.22
CA VAL A 312 -5.26 -10.42 15.64
C VAL A 312 -4.92 -8.96 15.94
N GLY A 313 -5.72 -8.30 16.77
CA GLY A 313 -5.45 -6.94 17.24
C GLY A 313 -5.81 -5.83 16.25
N ASN A 314 -5.31 -4.64 16.48
CA ASN A 314 -5.54 -3.46 15.65
C ASN A 314 -4.47 -3.33 14.56
N LEU A 315 -4.73 -2.51 13.55
CA LEU A 315 -3.73 -2.16 12.54
C LEU A 315 -3.01 -0.87 12.91
N PHE A 316 -1.71 -0.91 13.19
CA PHE A 316 -0.93 0.31 13.37
C PHE A 316 -0.88 1.16 12.09
N VAL A 317 -1.04 2.48 12.23
CA VAL A 317 -0.95 3.46 11.14
C VAL A 317 -0.04 4.63 11.52
N PHE A 318 0.71 5.16 10.54
CA PHE A 318 1.75 6.18 10.75
C PHE A 318 1.20 7.61 10.77
N ASP A 319 0.08 7.83 11.43
CA ASP A 319 -0.59 9.14 11.48
C ASP A 319 -1.21 9.39 12.86
N GLY A 320 -1.88 10.52 13.05
CA GLY A 320 -2.44 10.93 14.34
C GLY A 320 -3.45 9.94 14.94
N ARG A 321 -3.94 8.95 14.17
CA ARG A 321 -4.86 7.92 14.65
C ARG A 321 -4.16 6.79 15.40
N LEU A 322 -2.85 6.60 15.18
CA LEU A 322 -1.98 5.57 15.78
C LEU A 322 -2.34 4.11 15.45
N SER A 323 -3.62 3.74 15.54
CA SER A 323 -4.11 2.43 15.12
C SER A 323 -5.54 2.50 14.62
N LEU A 324 -5.89 1.61 13.71
CA LEU A 324 -7.25 1.39 13.25
C LEU A 324 -7.78 0.11 13.90
N PRO A 325 -8.96 0.15 14.55
CA PRO A 325 -9.62 -1.07 14.96
C PRO A 325 -9.97 -1.87 13.70
N PRO A 326 -10.01 -3.20 13.79
CA PRO A 326 -10.59 -4.00 12.71
C PRO A 326 -12.01 -3.52 12.43
N GLU A 327 -12.38 -3.42 11.15
CA GLU A 327 -13.77 -3.19 10.80
C GLU A 327 -14.60 -4.36 11.35
N ARG A 328 -15.29 -4.11 12.46
CA ARG A 328 -16.26 -5.07 12.98
C ARG A 328 -17.47 -5.00 12.06
N SER A 329 -17.73 -6.07 11.34
CA SER A 329 -19.07 -6.37 10.83
C SER A 329 -20.01 -6.51 12.04
N GLY A 330 -20.55 -5.38 12.51
CA GLY A 330 -21.43 -5.30 13.67
C GLY A 330 -21.11 -4.13 14.61
N ARG A 331 -22.10 -3.24 14.77
CA ARG A 331 -22.09 -1.98 15.55
C ARG A 331 -21.22 -2.01 16.83
N PRO A 332 -20.52 -0.91 17.18
CA PRO A 332 -20.26 -0.61 18.57
C PRO A 332 -21.60 -0.25 19.24
N ARG A 333 -22.05 -1.02 20.24
CA ARG A 333 -22.96 -0.44 21.24
C ARG A 333 -22.19 0.70 21.88
N LEU A 334 -22.78 1.89 21.86
CA LEU A 334 -22.39 3.03 22.69
C LEU A 334 -22.29 2.56 24.15
N GLN A 335 -21.11 2.12 24.57
CA GLN A 335 -20.78 2.09 25.98
C GLN A 335 -20.36 3.52 26.29
N LYS A 336 -21.28 4.27 26.91
CA LYS A 336 -20.89 5.44 27.71
C LYS A 336 -19.78 4.97 28.66
N LEU A 337 -18.54 5.29 28.32
CA LEU A 337 -17.45 5.29 29.28
C LEU A 337 -17.76 6.40 30.28
N LEU A 338 -18.44 6.03 31.35
CA LEU A 338 -18.37 6.76 32.61
C LEU A 338 -16.93 6.59 33.10
N TRP A 339 -16.04 7.50 32.71
CA TRP A 339 -14.76 7.65 33.39
C TRP A 339 -15.07 8.30 34.74
N GLY A 340 -15.31 7.45 35.74
CA GLY A 340 -15.16 7.83 37.14
C GLY A 340 -13.70 8.18 37.39
N ALA A 341 -13.50 9.31 38.06
CA ALA A 341 -12.19 9.79 38.48
C ALA A 341 -11.41 8.71 39.23
N GLY A 342 -10.27 8.30 38.68
CA GLY A 342 -9.31 7.39 39.31
C GLY A 342 -7.99 7.49 38.57
N GLY A 343 -7.12 8.40 39.02
CA GLY A 343 -5.86 8.70 38.36
C GLY A 343 -4.86 7.57 38.45
N TRP A 344 -4.19 7.29 37.33
CA TRP A 344 -2.93 6.56 37.28
C TRP A 344 -1.93 7.40 36.49
N ALA A 345 -0.99 8.02 37.21
CA ALA A 345 0.18 8.67 36.66
C ALA A 345 1.23 7.59 36.38
N GLY A 346 1.48 7.32 35.10
CA GLY A 346 2.62 6.52 34.63
C GLY A 346 3.34 7.31 33.55
N ALA A 347 4.48 7.90 33.91
CA ALA A 347 5.29 8.74 33.03
C ALA A 347 5.89 7.92 31.87
N MET A 348 5.67 8.37 30.63
CA MET A 348 6.44 7.97 29.46
C MET A 348 7.40 9.10 29.07
N PRO A 349 8.65 8.81 28.65
CA PRO A 349 9.64 9.85 28.41
C PRO A 349 9.33 10.66 27.15
N ALA A 350 9.21 11.97 27.33
CA ALA A 350 9.08 12.94 26.25
C ALA A 350 10.46 13.21 25.63
N ASP A 351 10.83 12.50 24.56
CA ASP A 351 11.76 13.03 23.57
C ASP A 351 11.85 12.14 22.32
N ARG A 352 10.89 12.30 21.37
CA ARG A 352 11.11 11.97 19.94
C ARG A 352 10.31 12.95 19.09
N ARG A 353 11.02 13.86 18.42
CA ARG A 353 10.48 14.80 17.42
C ARG A 353 10.22 14.05 16.10
N TRP A 354 9.01 14.24 15.55
CA TRP A 354 8.47 13.61 14.33
C TRP A 354 8.70 14.40 13.02
#